data_AF-A0A376W6S5-F1
#
_entry.id   AF-A0A376W6S5-F1
#
_cell.length_a   1.000
_cell.length_b   1.000
_cell.length_c   1.000
_cell.angle_alpha   90.00
_cell.angle_beta   90.00
_cell.angle_gamma   90.00
#
_symmetry.space_group_name_H-M   'P 1'
#
loop_
_entity.id
_entity.type
_entity.pdbx_description
1 polymer ?
#
loop_
_entity_poly.entity_id
_entity_poly.type
_entity_poly.pdbx_seq_one_letter_code
_entity_poly.pdbx_strand_id
1 'polypeptide(L)'
;MNKHNPDENHPHDPFNHYGKSKWQAEEVLREWYNKAPTERSLTIIRPTVIFGERNRGNVYNLLKQIAGGKFMMVGAGTNYKSMAYVGNIV
;
A
#
# COMPACT_ATOMS: atom_id res chain seq x y z
N MET A 1 3.85 -7.97 8.53
CA MET A 1 4.88 -7.41 7.61
C MET A 1 5.63 -8.58 6.97
N ASN A 2 6.30 -8.41 5.81
CA ASN A 2 7.12 -9.44 5.15
C ASN A 2 6.37 -10.76 4.81
N LYS A 3 5.23 -10.65 4.13
CA LYS A 3 4.49 -11.81 3.62
C LYS A 3 5.10 -12.26 2.29
N HIS A 4 5.19 -13.57 2.08
CA HIS A 4 5.70 -14.15 0.84
C HIS A 4 4.59 -14.16 -0.22
N ASN A 5 4.69 -13.28 -1.22
CA ASN A 5 3.76 -13.15 -2.36
C ASN A 5 2.26 -13.28 -1.97
N PRO A 6 1.74 -12.40 -1.11
CA PRO A 6 0.34 -12.44 -0.72
C PRO A 6 -0.57 -12.11 -1.92
N ASP A 7 -1.68 -12.83 -2.04
CA ASP A 7 -2.77 -12.55 -2.97
C ASP A 7 -3.99 -11.95 -2.25
N GLU A 8 -5.10 -11.73 -2.96
CA GLU A 8 -6.33 -11.17 -2.42
C GLU A 8 -7.01 -12.05 -1.36
N ASN A 9 -6.68 -13.35 -1.34
CA ASN A 9 -7.21 -14.36 -0.41
C ASN A 9 -6.32 -14.55 0.82
N HIS A 10 -5.15 -13.89 0.87
CA HIS A 10 -4.25 -13.98 2.01
C HIS A 10 -4.94 -13.54 3.31
N PRO A 11 -4.78 -14.29 4.43
CA PRO A 11 -5.37 -13.92 5.71
C PRO A 11 -5.02 -12.49 6.12
N HIS A 12 -6.02 -11.75 6.59
CA HIS A 12 -5.85 -10.36 7.03
C HIS A 12 -4.99 -10.29 8.29
N ASP A 13 -3.74 -9.87 8.12
CA ASP A 13 -2.76 -9.72 9.21
C ASP A 13 -2.11 -8.32 9.19
N PRO A 14 -2.87 -7.26 9.56
CA PRO A 14 -2.35 -5.90 9.60
C PRO A 14 -1.32 -5.73 10.72
N PHE A 15 -0.12 -5.27 10.37
CA PHE A 15 1.00 -5.19 11.32
C PHE A 15 1.04 -3.88 12.13
N ASN A 16 0.32 -2.84 11.72
CA ASN A 16 0.30 -1.53 12.39
C ASN A 16 -1.10 -0.93 12.43
N HIS A 17 -1.28 0.15 13.20
CA HIS A 17 -2.56 0.83 13.36
C HIS A 17 -3.14 1.35 12.03
N TYR A 18 -2.29 1.80 11.12
CA TYR A 18 -2.72 2.23 9.78
C TYR A 18 -3.27 1.07 8.95
N GLY A 19 -2.59 -0.08 8.95
CA GLY A 19 -3.08 -1.29 8.28
C GLY A 19 -4.39 -1.79 8.89
N LYS A 20 -4.51 -1.71 10.22
CA LYS A 20 -5.75 -2.07 10.93
C LYS A 20 -6.90 -1.15 10.54
N SER A 21 -6.68 0.17 10.48
CA SER A 21 -7.73 1.12 10.10
C SER A 21 -8.15 0.96 8.64
N LYS A 22 -7.22 0.65 7.73
CA LYS A 22 -7.55 0.32 6.34
C LYS A 22 -8.37 -0.96 6.23
N TRP A 23 -8.02 -2.00 6.97
CA TRP A 23 -8.83 -3.21 7.00
C TRP A 23 -10.25 -2.96 7.53
N GLN A 24 -10.38 -2.21 8.63
CA GLN A 24 -11.70 -1.83 9.17
C GLN A 24 -12.53 -1.02 8.18
N ALA A 25 -11.92 -0.14 7.38
CA ALA A 25 -12.63 0.60 6.34
C ALA A 25 -13.18 -0.34 5.26
N GLU A 26 -12.44 -1.39 4.87
CA GLU A 26 -12.95 -2.40 3.94
C GLU A 26 -14.17 -3.15 4.50
N GLU A 27 -14.15 -3.50 5.79
CA GLU A 27 -15.29 -4.16 6.44
C GLU A 27 -16.55 -3.28 6.43
N VAL A 28 -16.40 -2.00 6.75
CA VAL A 28 -17.51 -1.03 6.68
C VAL A 28 -18.07 -0.93 5.25
N LEU A 29 -17.19 -0.94 4.24
CA LEU A 29 -17.63 -0.90 2.84
C LEU A 29 -18.34 -2.20 2.43
N ARG A 30 -17.87 -3.36 2.88
CA ARG A 30 -18.53 -4.66 2.63
C ARG A 30 -19.90 -4.71 3.28
N GLU A 31 -20.03 -4.26 4.53
CA GLU A 31 -21.32 -4.13 5.20
C GLU A 31 -22.27 -3.19 4.44
N TRP A 32 -21.77 -2.05 3.95
CA TRP A 32 -22.54 -1.14 3.12
C TRP A 32 -23.01 -1.80 1.82
N TYR A 33 -22.15 -2.53 1.11
CA TYR A 33 -22.51 -3.24 -0.11
C TYR A 33 -23.58 -4.31 0.15
N ASN A 34 -23.39 -5.13 1.19
CA ASN A 34 -24.28 -6.24 1.56
C ASN A 34 -25.71 -5.80 1.91
N LYS A 35 -25.92 -4.52 2.26
CA LYS A 35 -27.27 -3.98 2.53
C LYS A 35 -28.13 -3.83 1.28
N ALA A 36 -27.56 -3.73 0.07
CA ALA A 36 -28.31 -3.63 -1.18
C ALA A 36 -27.45 -4.06 -2.39
N PRO A 37 -27.10 -5.36 -2.51
CA PRO A 37 -26.14 -5.84 -3.50
C PRO A 37 -26.64 -5.76 -4.95
N THR A 38 -27.95 -5.64 -5.17
CA THR A 38 -28.55 -5.44 -6.50
C THR A 38 -28.51 -4.00 -6.98
N GLU A 39 -28.33 -3.04 -6.06
CA GLU A 39 -28.31 -1.60 -6.33
C GLU A 39 -26.91 -0.99 -6.19
N ARG A 40 -26.02 -1.67 -5.46
CA ARG A 40 -24.67 -1.20 -5.13
C ARG A 40 -23.63 -2.03 -5.87
N SER A 41 -22.51 -1.39 -6.18
CA SER A 41 -21.30 -2.05 -6.67
C SER A 41 -20.12 -1.64 -5.81
N LEU A 42 -19.25 -2.59 -5.49
CA LEU A 42 -18.07 -2.36 -4.66
C LEU A 42 -16.87 -3.11 -5.24
N THR A 43 -15.82 -2.35 -5.55
CA THR A 43 -14.51 -2.89 -5.92
C THR A 43 -13.47 -2.31 -4.96
N ILE A 44 -12.76 -3.18 -4.25
CA ILE A 44 -11.68 -2.80 -3.34
C ILE A 44 -10.35 -3.09 -4.04
N ILE A 45 -9.54 -2.06 -4.24
CA ILE A 45 -8.21 -2.17 -4.84
C ILE A 45 -7.17 -1.92 -3.75
N ARG A 46 -6.23 -2.87 -3.59
CA ARG A 46 -5.16 -2.81 -2.57
C ARG A 46 -3.79 -2.65 -3.25
N PRO A 47 -3.45 -1.46 -3.79
CA PRO A 47 -2.19 -1.26 -4.49
C PRO A 47 -1.01 -1.36 -3.53
N THR A 48 0.16 -1.75 -4.07
CA THR A 48 1.43 -1.64 -3.36
C THR A 48 1.87 -0.18 -3.24
N VAL A 49 3.07 0.07 -2.70
CA VAL A 49 3.57 1.45 -2.60
C VAL A 49 3.68 2.08 -3.98
N ILE A 50 3.04 3.23 -4.14
CA ILE A 50 3.01 3.98 -5.39
C ILE A 50 4.16 4.99 -5.39
N PHE A 51 4.91 5.07 -6.49
CA PHE A 51 5.95 6.07 -6.71
C PHE A 51 5.80 6.70 -8.10
N GLY A 52 6.41 7.87 -8.30
CA GLY A 52 6.37 8.58 -9.58
C GLY A 52 6.34 10.09 -9.40
N GLU A 53 6.12 10.80 -10.49
CA GLU A 53 6.09 12.25 -10.55
C GLU A 53 5.05 12.82 -9.57
N ARG A 54 5.36 13.99 -9.01
CA ARG A 54 4.49 14.73 -8.08
C ARG A 54 4.16 14.02 -6.76
N ASN A 55 4.60 12.77 -6.54
CA ASN A 55 4.55 12.12 -5.24
C ASN A 55 5.72 12.63 -4.37
N ARG A 56 5.42 13.38 -3.31
CA ARG A 56 6.42 13.93 -2.36
C ARG A 56 6.55 13.13 -1.06
N GLY A 57 6.15 11.85 -1.08
CA GLY A 57 6.18 10.97 0.08
C GLY A 57 7.55 10.36 0.38
N ASN A 58 7.55 9.27 1.15
CA ASN A 58 8.77 8.64 1.67
C ASN A 58 9.72 8.14 0.57
N VAL A 59 9.19 7.63 -0.55
CA VAL A 59 10.02 7.16 -1.68
C VAL A 59 10.73 8.33 -2.37
N TYR A 60 10.06 9.48 -2.52
CA TYR A 60 10.69 10.68 -3.06
C TYR A 60 11.81 11.19 -2.17
N ASN A 61 11.59 11.23 -0.85
CA ASN A 61 12.63 11.66 0.09
C ASN A 61 13.84 10.72 0.08
N LEU A 62 13.61 9.40 -0.01
CA LEU A 62 14.67 8.41 -0.18
C LEU A 62 15.49 8.69 -1.44
N LEU A 63 14.84 8.77 -2.61
CA LEU A 63 15.51 9.01 -3.88
C LEU A 63 16.25 10.36 -3.90
N LYS A 64 15.66 11.40 -3.32
CA LYS A 64 16.27 12.73 -3.18
C LYS A 64 17.54 12.69 -2.33
N GLN A 65 17.53 11.96 -1.21
CA GLN A 65 18.71 11.84 -0.35
C GLN A 65 19.81 11.02 -1.04
N ILE A 66 19.46 9.96 -1.77
CA ILE A 66 20.41 9.15 -2.54
C ILE A 66 21.07 10.02 -3.62
N ALA A 67 20.25 10.67 -4.46
CA ALA A 67 20.75 11.53 -5.54
C ALA A 67 21.59 12.71 -5.02
N GLY A 68 21.27 13.21 -3.82
CA GLY A 68 22.02 14.29 -3.17
C GLY A 68 23.24 13.84 -2.37
N GLY A 69 23.57 12.53 -2.31
CA GLY A 69 24.68 12.00 -1.52
C GLY A 69 24.51 12.12 0.01
N LYS A 70 23.29 12.39 0.48
CA LYS A 70 22.95 12.60 1.90
C LYS A 70 22.22 11.41 2.52
N PHE A 71 22.03 10.33 1.76
CA PHE A 71 21.36 9.15 2.25
C PHE A 71 22.26 8.39 3.22
N MET A 72 21.69 8.01 4.37
CA MET A 72 22.33 7.17 5.37
C MET A 72 21.56 5.86 5.46
N MET A 73 22.24 4.75 5.22
CA MET A 73 21.65 3.41 5.39
C MET A 73 21.56 3.08 6.87
N VAL A 74 20.37 2.66 7.32
CA VAL A 74 20.14 2.11 8.66
C VAL A 74 19.79 0.64 8.52
N GLY A 75 20.59 -0.23 9.15
CA GLY A 75 20.48 -1.69 9.01
C GLY A 75 21.20 -2.24 7.77
N ALA A 76 20.93 -3.50 7.44
CA ALA A 76 21.67 -4.25 6.40
C ALA A 76 21.29 -3.90 4.95
N GLY A 77 20.22 -3.12 4.72
CA GLY A 77 19.82 -2.73 3.36
C GLY A 77 19.26 -3.86 2.48
N THR A 78 18.99 -5.05 3.03
CA THR A 78 18.50 -6.22 2.29
C THR A 78 16.97 -6.30 2.18
N ASN A 79 16.27 -5.21 2.49
CA ASN A 79 14.81 -5.17 2.46
C ASN A 79 14.32 -5.01 1.02
N TYR A 80 13.42 -5.89 0.59
CA TYR A 80 12.72 -5.77 -0.68
C TYR A 80 11.31 -5.21 -0.46
N LYS A 81 10.89 -4.33 -1.35
CA LYS A 81 9.57 -3.70 -1.27
C LYS A 81 8.96 -3.60 -2.66
N SER A 82 7.77 -4.19 -2.82
CA SER A 82 6.99 -4.06 -4.05
C SER A 82 6.51 -2.62 -4.22
N MET A 83 6.73 -2.08 -5.42
CA MET A 83 6.38 -0.72 -5.79
C MET A 83 5.75 -0.70 -7.17
N ALA A 84 4.83 0.23 -7.39
CA ALA A 84 4.16 0.44 -8.66
C ALA A 84 4.32 1.91 -9.10
N TYR A 85 4.61 2.11 -10.38
CA TYR A 85 4.70 3.45 -10.96
C TYR A 85 3.31 4.06 -11.12
N VAL A 86 3.16 5.34 -10.78
CA VAL A 86 1.87 6.05 -10.79
C VAL A 86 1.19 5.99 -12.15
N GLY A 87 1.95 6.08 -13.24
CA GLY A 87 1.43 5.99 -14.60
C GLY A 87 0.81 4.63 -14.97
N ASN A 88 1.07 3.58 -14.20
CA ASN A 88 0.51 2.25 -14.43
C ASN A 88 -0.78 2.00 -13.63
N ILE A 89 -1.15 2.91 -12.72
CA ILE A 89 -2.31 2.74 -11.82
C ILE A 89 -3.46 3.69 -12.23
N VAL A 90 -3.17 4.72 -13.02
CA VAL A 90 -4.14 5.73 -13.49
C VAL A 90 -4.84 5.33 -14.77
#